data_AF-A0A7Y3F7N2-F1
#
_entry.id   AF-A0A7Y3F7N2-F1
#
_cell.length_a   1.000
_cell.length_b   1.000
_cell.length_c   1.000
_cell.angle_alpha   90.00
_cell.angle_beta   90.00
_cell.angle_gamma   90.00
#
_symmetry.space_group_name_H-M   'P 1'
#
loop_
_entity.id
_entity.type
_entity.pdbx_description
1 polymer ?
#
loop_
_entity_poly.entity_id
_entity_poly.type
_entity_poly.pdbx_seq_one_letter_code
_entity_poly.pdbx_strand_id
1 'polypeptide(L)'
;MARILPHCSSHREPIIELSPALFLTTWAAGLAGVAALVAWWKVVGPGFGWLSAAVTALFGGIGWAVGGGWPAGVGTAAALIGLALARRPQPFALALGVGAVFLAAASVPDGGVLGTLSGALLLGGTTGEMLLGHWFLIDPTLPRWALKRLAAVGLAGVGADVAVLMFDAGGFGGEVIGWAFVVLAATTFVLLIAVWFALNEPSYPGVMAATGLSYLAILTAIGAAAAGRALVDEGTSLLGGDAGLSRIFLL
;
A
#
# COMPACT_ATOMS: atom_id res chain seq x y z
N MET A 1 -38.60 44.11 22.10
CA MET A 1 -38.72 42.65 21.83
C MET A 1 -37.55 42.24 20.93
N ALA A 2 -36.43 41.82 21.54
CA ALA A 2 -35.29 41.29 20.81
C ALA A 2 -35.60 39.84 20.42
N ARG A 3 -35.71 39.58 19.11
CA ARG A 3 -35.90 38.24 18.55
C ARG A 3 -34.55 37.53 18.62
N ILE A 4 -34.39 36.64 19.60
CA ILE A 4 -33.27 35.70 19.67
C ILE A 4 -33.38 34.80 18.43
N LEU A 5 -32.47 34.99 17.48
CA LEU A 5 -32.29 34.04 16.39
C LEU A 5 -31.54 32.82 16.96
N PRO A 6 -32.00 31.58 16.70
CA PRO A 6 -31.24 30.40 17.07
C PRO A 6 -29.89 30.44 16.35
N HIS A 7 -28.81 30.38 17.12
CA HIS A 7 -27.48 30.14 16.60
C HIS A 7 -27.50 28.77 15.91
N CYS A 8 -27.52 28.78 14.58
CA CYS A 8 -27.25 27.59 13.79
C CYS A 8 -25.74 27.35 13.91
N SER A 9 -25.31 26.68 14.99
CA SER A 9 -24.00 26.06 15.03
C SER A 9 -23.99 25.04 13.91
N SER A 10 -23.27 25.33 12.82
CA SER A 10 -22.95 24.29 11.85
C SER A 10 -22.16 23.22 12.62
N HIS A 11 -22.83 22.15 13.05
CA HIS A 11 -22.15 20.88 13.26
C HIS A 11 -21.59 20.51 11.89
N ARG A 12 -20.38 20.99 11.62
CA ARG A 12 -19.56 20.48 10.54
C ARG A 12 -19.23 19.07 11.03
N GLU A 13 -20.02 18.10 10.60
CA GLU A 13 -19.66 16.71 10.86
C GLU A 13 -18.23 16.54 10.39
N PRO A 14 -17.34 15.96 11.21
CA PRO A 14 -15.97 15.72 10.80
C PRO A 14 -16.04 14.82 9.56
N ILE A 15 -15.78 15.41 8.40
CA ILE A 15 -15.74 14.68 7.14
C ILE A 15 -14.44 13.89 7.23
N ILE A 16 -14.53 12.58 7.40
CA ILE A 16 -13.38 11.69 7.33
C ILE A 16 -12.84 11.79 5.90
N GLU A 17 -11.74 12.52 5.71
CA GLU A 17 -11.16 12.78 4.38
C GLU A 17 -9.95 11.87 4.18
N LEU A 18 -10.17 10.70 3.57
CA LEU A 18 -9.06 9.87 3.10
C LEU A 18 -8.32 10.61 1.98
N SER A 19 -7.13 11.16 2.25
CA SER A 19 -6.26 11.78 1.24
C SER A 19 -6.02 10.79 0.08
N PRO A 20 -6.60 11.01 -1.11
CA PRO A 20 -6.43 10.09 -2.22
C PRO A 20 -4.99 10.10 -2.73
N ALA A 21 -4.31 11.25 -2.62
CA ALA A 21 -2.90 11.40 -2.96
C ALA A 21 -2.03 10.50 -2.07
N LEU A 22 -2.21 10.53 -0.75
CA LEU A 22 -1.50 9.67 0.20
C LEU A 22 -1.69 8.20 -0.15
N PHE A 23 -2.94 7.77 -0.31
CA PHE A 23 -3.27 6.37 -0.56
C PHE A 23 -2.65 5.86 -1.87
N LEU A 24 -2.83 6.60 -2.96
CA LEU A 24 -2.36 6.20 -4.30
C LEU A 24 -0.83 6.24 -4.41
N THR A 25 -0.18 7.26 -3.86
CA THR A 25 1.29 7.38 -3.92
C THR A 25 1.97 6.33 -3.05
N THR A 26 1.40 6.01 -1.87
CA THR A 26 1.89 4.92 -1.01
C THR A 26 1.78 3.58 -1.71
N TRP A 27 0.63 3.30 -2.33
CA TRP A 27 0.44 2.06 -3.07
C TRP A 27 1.37 1.96 -4.28
N ALA A 28 1.47 3.04 -5.06
CA ALA A 28 2.37 3.11 -6.20
C ALA A 28 3.83 2.91 -5.78
N ALA A 29 4.26 3.49 -4.64
CA ALA A 29 5.59 3.30 -4.09
C ALA A 29 5.88 1.82 -3.75
N GLY A 30 4.93 1.16 -3.07
CA GLY A 30 5.03 -0.26 -2.76
C GLY A 30 5.10 -1.14 -4.01
N LEU A 31 4.25 -0.87 -5.00
CA LEU A 31 4.24 -1.59 -6.28
C LEU A 31 5.54 -1.39 -7.05
N ALA A 32 6.04 -0.16 -7.12
CA ALA A 32 7.32 0.16 -7.76
C ALA A 32 8.49 -0.57 -7.07
N GLY A 33 8.50 -0.58 -5.73
CA GLY A 33 9.52 -1.26 -4.94
C GLY A 33 9.53 -2.76 -5.18
N VAL A 34 8.35 -3.40 -5.21
CA VAL A 34 8.25 -4.82 -5.57
C VAL A 34 8.66 -5.08 -7.01
N ALA A 35 8.23 -4.25 -7.97
CA ALA A 35 8.62 -4.40 -9.37
C ALA A 35 10.14 -4.34 -9.52
N ALA A 36 10.80 -3.41 -8.83
CA ALA A 36 12.24 -3.29 -8.79
C ALA A 36 12.90 -4.55 -8.19
N LEU A 37 12.39 -5.03 -7.05
CA LEU A 37 12.90 -6.22 -6.37
C LEU A 37 12.78 -7.50 -7.23
N VAL A 38 11.62 -7.72 -7.84
CA VAL A 38 11.36 -8.90 -8.68
C VAL A 38 12.21 -8.85 -9.95
N ALA A 39 12.38 -7.68 -10.57
CA ALA A 39 13.29 -7.52 -11.70
C ALA A 39 14.75 -7.73 -11.31
N TRP A 40 15.14 -7.32 -10.10
CA TRP A 40 16.48 -7.57 -9.56
C TRP A 40 16.77 -9.07 -9.41
N TRP A 41 15.76 -9.87 -9.05
CA TRP A 41 15.87 -11.32 -8.98
C TRP A 41 15.99 -12.01 -10.34
N LYS A 42 15.67 -11.32 -11.45
CA LYS A 42 15.72 -11.86 -12.81
C LYS A 42 14.91 -13.15 -13.00
N VAL A 43 13.79 -13.26 -12.29
CA VAL A 43 12.92 -14.45 -12.32
C VAL A 43 11.76 -14.34 -13.31
N VAL A 44 11.37 -13.13 -13.71
CA VAL A 44 10.24 -12.87 -14.61
C VAL A 44 10.69 -12.29 -15.96
N GLY A 45 9.88 -12.52 -16.99
CA GLY A 45 10.06 -11.92 -18.31
C GLY A 45 9.61 -10.44 -18.40
N PRO A 46 9.82 -9.80 -19.56
CA PRO A 46 9.51 -8.38 -19.77
C PRO A 46 8.03 -8.03 -19.67
N GLY A 47 7.13 -8.99 -19.90
CA GLY A 47 5.68 -8.77 -19.77
C GLY A 47 5.27 -8.37 -18.35
N PHE A 48 5.87 -8.99 -17.32
CA PHE A 48 5.65 -8.61 -15.93
C PHE A 48 6.15 -7.18 -15.66
N GLY A 49 7.31 -6.84 -16.22
CA GLY A 49 7.88 -5.50 -16.14
C GLY A 49 6.97 -4.43 -16.76
N TRP A 50 6.43 -4.69 -17.95
CA TRP A 50 5.47 -3.78 -18.59
C TRP A 50 4.22 -3.58 -17.76
N LEU A 51 3.60 -4.66 -17.27
CA LEU A 51 2.39 -4.56 -16.45
C LEU A 51 2.65 -3.78 -15.16
N SER A 52 3.68 -4.17 -14.41
CA SER A 52 3.99 -3.55 -13.11
C SER A 52 4.37 -2.07 -13.25
N ALA A 53 5.13 -1.69 -14.28
CA ALA A 53 5.43 -0.29 -14.56
C ALA A 53 4.21 0.51 -15.04
N ALA A 54 3.34 -0.08 -15.87
CA ALA A 54 2.11 0.58 -16.33
C ALA A 54 1.17 0.90 -15.16
N VAL A 55 0.93 -0.08 -14.28
CA VAL A 55 0.05 0.10 -13.12
C VAL A 55 0.68 1.07 -12.11
N THR A 56 2.00 1.00 -11.90
CA THR A 56 2.72 1.98 -11.07
C THR A 56 2.56 3.40 -11.63
N ALA A 57 2.75 3.58 -12.94
CA ALA A 57 2.60 4.88 -13.58
C ALA A 57 1.15 5.39 -13.53
N LEU A 58 0.16 4.49 -13.63
CA LEU A 58 -1.25 4.85 -13.48
C LEU A 58 -1.55 5.37 -12.07
N PHE A 59 -1.17 4.62 -11.04
CA PHE A 59 -1.44 5.01 -9.65
C PHE A 59 -0.66 6.24 -9.24
N GLY A 60 0.64 6.30 -9.61
CA GLY A 60 1.48 7.47 -9.39
C GLY A 60 0.96 8.71 -10.13
N GLY A 61 0.51 8.54 -11.38
CA GLY A 61 -0.02 9.63 -12.19
C GLY A 61 -1.34 10.20 -11.67
N ILE A 62 -2.27 9.33 -11.23
CA ILE A 62 -3.48 9.79 -10.54
C ILE A 62 -3.11 10.46 -9.22
N GLY A 63 -2.25 9.84 -8.42
CA GLY A 63 -1.75 10.40 -7.15
C GLY A 63 -1.12 11.78 -7.32
N TRP A 64 -0.38 11.99 -8.41
CA TRP A 64 0.17 13.30 -8.78
C TRP A 64 -0.94 14.29 -9.14
N ALA A 65 -1.90 13.88 -9.96
CA ALA A 65 -3.01 14.73 -10.39
C ALA A 65 -3.92 15.20 -9.24
N VAL A 66 -4.04 14.39 -8.17
CA VAL A 66 -4.87 14.70 -7.00
C VAL A 66 -4.10 15.35 -5.84
N GLY A 67 -2.83 15.74 -6.03
CA GLY A 67 -2.11 16.57 -5.06
C GLY A 67 -0.80 16.01 -4.52
N GLY A 68 -0.28 14.88 -5.01
CA GLY A 68 1.00 14.30 -4.54
C GLY A 68 2.27 15.11 -4.84
N GLY A 69 2.14 16.32 -5.39
CA GLY A 69 3.24 17.25 -5.62
C GLY A 69 4.26 16.79 -6.67
N TRP A 70 5.38 17.51 -6.75
CA TRP A 70 6.45 17.22 -7.70
C TRP A 70 7.13 15.85 -7.48
N PRO A 71 7.27 15.28 -6.25
CA PRO A 71 7.87 13.96 -6.07
C PRO A 71 7.02 12.87 -6.74
N ALA A 72 5.69 12.95 -6.66
CA ALA A 72 4.80 12.01 -7.35
C ALA A 72 4.98 12.08 -8.88
N GLY A 73 5.16 13.29 -9.43
CA GLY A 73 5.47 13.48 -10.85
C GLY A 73 6.79 12.82 -11.26
N VAL A 74 7.86 13.01 -10.49
CA VAL A 74 9.17 12.37 -10.75
C VAL A 74 9.07 10.85 -10.66
N GLY A 75 8.39 10.34 -9.63
CA GLY A 75 8.21 8.90 -9.46
C GLY A 75 7.38 8.27 -10.58
N THR A 76 6.34 8.97 -11.05
CA THR A 76 5.53 8.58 -12.21
C THR A 76 6.37 8.56 -13.49
N ALA A 77 7.17 9.60 -13.72
CA ALA A 77 8.08 9.64 -14.87
C ALA A 77 9.10 8.49 -14.84
N ALA A 78 9.63 8.15 -13.67
CA ALA A 78 10.52 7.00 -13.49
C ALA A 78 9.83 5.67 -13.83
N ALA A 79 8.55 5.50 -13.45
CA ALA A 79 7.77 4.33 -13.85
C ALA A 79 7.51 4.27 -15.37
N LEU A 80 7.23 5.41 -16.01
CA LEU A 80 7.12 5.49 -17.48
C LEU A 80 8.43 5.16 -18.19
N ILE A 81 9.58 5.60 -17.65
CA ILE A 81 10.90 5.19 -18.13
C ILE A 81 11.07 3.67 -17.95
N GLY A 82 10.61 3.12 -16.82
CA GLY A 82 10.53 1.70 -16.55
C GLY A 82 9.83 0.91 -17.67
N LEU A 83 8.71 1.41 -18.20
CA LEU A 83 8.03 0.78 -19.35
C LEU A 83 8.95 0.58 -20.56
N ALA A 84 9.71 1.61 -20.92
CA ALA A 84 10.67 1.55 -22.03
C ALA A 84 11.84 0.60 -21.73
N LEU A 85 12.20 0.44 -20.45
CA LEU A 85 13.34 -0.36 -20.00
C LEU A 85 13.00 -1.80 -19.62
N ALA A 86 11.74 -2.24 -19.67
CA ALA A 86 11.31 -3.56 -19.16
C ALA A 86 12.00 -4.78 -19.79
N ARG A 87 12.60 -4.63 -20.99
CA ARG A 87 13.42 -5.67 -21.62
C ARG A 87 14.83 -5.79 -21.02
N ARG A 88 15.24 -4.85 -20.17
CA ARG A 88 16.55 -4.77 -19.53
C ARG A 88 16.34 -4.79 -18.00
N PRO A 89 16.43 -5.96 -17.33
CA PRO A 89 15.96 -6.12 -15.95
C PRO A 89 16.67 -5.21 -14.95
N GLN A 90 17.97 -4.95 -15.12
CA GLN A 90 18.73 -4.07 -14.22
C GLN A 90 18.37 -2.58 -14.39
N PRO A 91 18.41 -1.97 -15.59
CA PRO A 91 17.91 -0.61 -15.80
C PRO A 91 16.44 -0.43 -15.38
N PHE A 92 15.59 -1.43 -15.65
CA PHE A 92 14.23 -1.45 -15.15
C PHE A 92 14.18 -1.37 -13.62
N ALA A 93 14.91 -2.25 -12.94
CA ALA A 93 14.92 -2.28 -11.47
C ALA A 93 15.39 -0.96 -10.87
N LEU A 94 16.39 -0.31 -11.48
CA LEU A 94 16.85 1.02 -11.05
C LEU A 94 15.78 2.10 -11.27
N ALA A 95 15.14 2.11 -12.44
CA ALA A 95 14.07 3.08 -12.74
C ALA A 95 12.90 2.94 -11.78
N LEU A 96 12.44 1.71 -11.52
CA LEU A 96 11.35 1.44 -10.58
C LEU A 96 11.78 1.67 -9.13
N GLY A 97 13.04 1.42 -8.78
CA GLY A 97 13.58 1.73 -7.45
C GLY A 97 13.60 3.24 -7.18
N VAL A 98 14.03 4.04 -8.16
CA VAL A 98 13.92 5.50 -8.10
C VAL A 98 12.46 5.94 -8.02
N GLY A 99 11.58 5.33 -8.82
CA GLY A 99 10.15 5.55 -8.77
C GLY A 99 9.57 5.32 -7.38
N ALA A 100 9.93 4.20 -6.74
CA ALA A 100 9.50 3.85 -5.40
C ALA A 100 9.90 4.91 -4.36
N VAL A 101 11.14 5.39 -4.43
CA VAL A 101 11.65 6.42 -3.50
C VAL A 101 10.90 7.74 -3.66
N PHE A 102 10.71 8.21 -4.90
CA PHE A 102 10.02 9.49 -5.14
C PHE A 102 8.51 9.43 -4.86
N LEU A 103 7.87 8.30 -5.15
CA LEU A 103 6.47 8.07 -4.79
C LEU A 103 6.29 7.97 -3.27
N ALA A 104 7.21 7.32 -2.55
CA ALA A 104 7.19 7.32 -1.09
C ALA A 104 7.40 8.73 -0.54
N ALA A 105 8.35 9.49 -1.10
CA ALA A 105 8.59 10.87 -0.69
C ALA A 105 7.35 11.78 -0.90
N ALA A 106 6.50 11.47 -1.87
CA ALA A 106 5.22 12.16 -2.07
C ALA A 106 4.21 11.89 -0.95
N SER A 107 4.28 10.71 -0.33
CA SER A 107 3.36 10.27 0.73
C SER A 107 3.76 10.76 2.13
N VAL A 108 5.05 11.04 2.36
CA VAL A 108 5.58 11.41 3.68
C VAL A 108 4.92 12.64 4.31
N PRO A 109 4.57 13.73 3.58
CA PRO A 109 3.95 14.91 4.20
C PRO A 109 2.61 14.62 4.91
N ASP A 110 1.82 13.70 4.34
CA ASP A 110 0.49 13.36 4.86
C ASP A 110 0.53 12.12 5.77
N GLY A 111 1.33 11.10 5.42
CA GLY A 111 1.35 9.81 6.11
C GLY A 111 2.53 9.59 7.07
N GLY A 112 3.46 10.54 7.16
CA GLY A 112 4.71 10.37 7.89
C GLY A 112 5.62 9.30 7.27
N VAL A 113 6.86 9.19 7.77
CA VAL A 113 7.83 8.21 7.25
C VAL A 113 7.38 6.78 7.56
N LEU A 114 6.98 6.51 8.81
CA LEU A 114 6.59 5.16 9.23
C LEU A 114 5.31 4.71 8.55
N GLY A 115 4.27 5.55 8.49
CA GLY A 115 3.00 5.22 7.84
C GLY A 115 3.11 5.05 6.33
N THR A 116 4.04 5.77 5.70
CA THR A 116 4.39 5.56 4.29
C THR A 116 5.09 4.23 4.08
N LEU A 117 6.12 3.92 4.88
CA LEU A 117 6.89 2.67 4.72
C LEU A 117 6.03 1.44 5.04
N SER A 118 5.26 1.47 6.13
CA SER A 118 4.37 0.37 6.50
C SER A 118 3.29 0.15 5.44
N GLY A 119 2.69 1.22 4.94
CA GLY A 119 1.69 1.16 3.88
C GLY A 119 2.24 0.62 2.56
N ALA A 120 3.44 1.07 2.18
CA ALA A 120 4.12 0.59 0.99
C ALA A 120 4.49 -0.89 1.11
N LEU A 121 4.90 -1.37 2.29
CA LEU A 121 5.15 -2.79 2.54
C LEU A 121 3.86 -3.61 2.50
N LEU A 122 2.79 -3.14 3.13
CA LEU A 122 1.47 -3.80 3.12
C LEU A 122 0.93 -3.92 1.70
N LEU A 123 0.70 -2.79 1.04
CA LEU A 123 0.06 -2.72 -0.27
C LEU A 123 0.98 -3.27 -1.37
N GLY A 124 2.27 -2.94 -1.32
CA GLY A 124 3.27 -3.47 -2.25
C GLY A 124 3.45 -4.97 -2.09
N GLY A 125 3.66 -5.46 -0.87
CA GLY A 125 3.87 -6.88 -0.58
C GLY A 125 2.69 -7.75 -1.00
N THR A 126 1.47 -7.37 -0.64
CA THR A 126 0.24 -8.10 -1.00
C THR A 126 -0.04 -8.04 -2.51
N THR A 127 0.10 -6.87 -3.15
CA THR A 127 -0.06 -6.75 -4.61
C THR A 127 1.01 -7.55 -5.34
N GLY A 128 2.23 -7.51 -4.83
CA GLY A 128 3.39 -8.22 -5.38
C GLY A 128 3.23 -9.72 -5.37
N GLU A 129 2.83 -10.26 -4.23
CA GLU A 129 2.58 -11.68 -4.05
C GLU A 129 1.44 -12.14 -4.96
N MET A 130 0.32 -11.40 -5.01
CA MET A 130 -0.79 -11.69 -5.92
C MET A 130 -0.36 -11.65 -7.40
N LEU A 131 0.33 -10.59 -7.83
CA LEU A 131 0.79 -10.46 -9.23
C LEU A 131 1.74 -11.60 -9.61
N LEU A 132 2.72 -11.92 -8.76
CA LEU A 132 3.67 -12.99 -9.03
C LEU A 132 3.02 -14.38 -8.96
N GLY A 133 2.07 -14.58 -8.04
CA GLY A 133 1.27 -15.80 -7.93
C GLY A 133 0.38 -16.03 -9.15
N HIS A 134 -0.20 -14.99 -9.71
CA HIS A 134 -0.93 -15.09 -10.98
C HIS A 134 0.03 -15.36 -12.16
N TRP A 135 1.20 -14.70 -12.17
CA TRP A 135 2.21 -14.91 -13.20
C TRP A 135 2.75 -16.35 -13.22
N PHE A 136 2.83 -17.00 -12.04
CA PHE A 136 3.21 -18.41 -11.91
C PHE A 136 2.27 -19.35 -12.69
N LEU A 137 0.97 -19.02 -12.80
CA LEU A 137 0.03 -19.83 -13.57
C LEU A 137 0.31 -19.79 -15.08
N ILE A 138 0.89 -18.69 -15.56
CA ILE A 138 1.32 -18.53 -16.95
C ILE A 138 2.73 -19.13 -17.16
N ASP A 139 3.62 -18.95 -16.19
CA ASP A 139 4.99 -19.45 -16.22
C ASP A 139 5.31 -20.28 -14.95
N PRO A 140 5.09 -21.60 -14.99
CA PRO A 140 5.35 -22.50 -13.86
C PRO A 140 6.84 -22.70 -13.55
N THR A 141 7.75 -22.12 -14.34
CA THR A 141 9.20 -22.20 -14.08
C THR A 141 9.66 -21.23 -12.99
N LEU A 142 8.78 -20.31 -12.58
CA LEU A 142 9.03 -19.34 -11.52
C LEU A 142 9.38 -20.02 -10.19
N PRO A 143 10.40 -19.54 -9.46
CA PRO A 143 10.78 -20.15 -8.22
C PRO A 143 9.82 -19.76 -7.08
N ARG A 144 9.29 -20.77 -6.37
CA ARG A 144 8.38 -20.56 -5.21
C ARG A 144 8.98 -19.73 -4.08
N TRP A 145 10.31 -19.71 -3.94
CA TRP A 145 10.96 -18.87 -2.93
C TRP A 145 10.66 -17.39 -3.14
N ALA A 146 10.46 -16.94 -4.38
CA ALA A 146 10.14 -15.55 -4.69
C ALA A 146 8.75 -15.19 -4.18
N LEU A 147 7.76 -16.06 -4.42
CA LEU A 147 6.40 -15.91 -3.91
C LEU A 147 6.40 -15.90 -2.37
N LYS A 148 7.11 -16.84 -1.74
CA LYS A 148 7.23 -16.88 -0.27
C LYS A 148 7.85 -15.60 0.29
N ARG A 149 8.90 -15.06 -0.34
CA ARG A 149 9.49 -13.79 0.10
C ARG A 149 8.51 -12.62 0.02
N LEU A 150 7.72 -12.53 -1.04
CA LEU A 150 6.70 -11.48 -1.16
C LEU A 150 5.55 -11.69 -0.15
N ALA A 151 5.15 -12.93 0.13
CA ALA A 151 4.21 -13.24 1.20
C ALA A 151 4.75 -12.80 2.58
N ALA A 152 6.03 -13.02 2.87
CA ALA A 152 6.68 -12.51 4.08
C ALA A 152 6.65 -10.98 4.16
N VAL A 153 6.96 -10.30 3.06
CA VAL A 153 6.94 -8.83 2.99
C VAL A 153 5.52 -8.33 3.25
N GLY A 154 4.50 -8.93 2.63
CA GLY A 154 3.10 -8.60 2.89
C GLY A 154 2.72 -8.83 4.35
N LEU A 155 3.13 -9.96 4.95
CA LEU A 155 2.82 -10.31 6.34
C LEU A 155 3.47 -9.34 7.33
N ALA A 156 4.75 -9.02 7.10
CA ALA A 156 5.47 -7.99 7.86
C ALA A 156 4.84 -6.62 7.66
N GLY A 157 4.40 -6.30 6.44
CA GLY A 157 3.69 -5.08 6.09
C GLY A 157 2.39 -4.90 6.86
N VAL A 158 1.54 -5.94 6.93
CA VAL A 158 0.30 -5.91 7.75
C VAL A 158 0.64 -5.61 9.21
N GLY A 159 1.59 -6.34 9.80
CA GLY A 159 1.96 -6.14 11.20
C GLY A 159 2.49 -4.73 11.47
N ALA A 160 3.33 -4.22 10.57
CA ALA A 160 3.89 -2.86 10.67
C ALA A 160 2.81 -1.79 10.49
N ASP A 161 1.93 -1.90 9.48
CA ASP A 161 0.90 -0.89 9.20
C ASP A 161 -0.13 -0.83 10.33
N VAL A 162 -0.51 -1.99 10.88
CA VAL A 162 -1.36 -2.04 12.08
C VAL A 162 -0.70 -1.37 13.27
N ALA A 163 0.57 -1.67 13.54
CA ALA A 163 1.26 -1.08 14.69
C ALA A 163 1.39 0.44 14.56
N VAL A 164 1.78 0.94 13.38
CA VAL A 164 1.95 2.38 13.12
C VAL A 164 0.61 3.11 13.16
N LEU A 165 -0.40 2.63 12.43
CA LEU A 165 -1.69 3.31 12.36
C LEU A 165 -2.43 3.30 13.70
N MET A 166 -2.30 2.24 14.50
CA MET A 166 -2.89 2.20 15.85
C MET A 166 -2.17 3.11 16.84
N PHE A 167 -0.86 3.28 16.68
CA PHE A 167 -0.12 4.26 17.45
C PHE A 167 -0.55 5.69 17.10
N ASP A 168 -0.64 6.00 15.80
CA ASP A 168 -1.02 7.34 15.33
C ASP A 168 -2.51 7.67 15.58
N ALA A 169 -3.41 6.69 15.51
CA ALA A 169 -4.84 6.88 15.80
C ALA A 169 -5.14 6.96 17.31
N GLY A 170 -4.23 6.55 18.18
CA GLY A 170 -4.43 6.53 19.63
C GLY A 170 -5.42 5.45 20.13
N GLY A 171 -5.84 4.53 19.26
CA GLY A 171 -6.77 3.44 19.60
C GLY A 171 -7.57 2.95 18.40
N PHE A 172 -8.48 1.99 18.63
CA PHE A 172 -9.29 1.37 17.58
C PHE A 172 -10.49 2.22 17.13
N GLY A 173 -10.77 3.35 17.78
CA GLY A 173 -12.03 4.07 17.61
C GLY A 173 -13.24 3.26 18.14
N GLY A 174 -14.34 3.94 18.46
CA GLY A 174 -15.59 3.27 18.89
C GLY A 174 -16.52 2.91 17.74
N GLU A 175 -16.23 3.39 16.53
CA GLU A 175 -17.16 3.39 15.40
C GLU A 175 -16.95 2.20 14.46
N VAL A 176 -17.86 2.05 13.48
CA VAL A 176 -17.87 0.95 12.51
C VAL A 176 -16.55 0.87 11.73
N ILE A 177 -15.93 2.01 11.42
CA ILE A 177 -14.67 2.07 10.66
C ILE A 177 -13.49 1.48 11.44
N GLY A 178 -13.48 1.65 12.76
CA GLY A 178 -12.55 1.03 13.71
C GLY A 178 -12.55 -0.48 13.64
N TRP A 179 -13.75 -1.05 13.78
CA TRP A 179 -13.94 -2.50 13.70
C TRP A 179 -13.72 -3.04 12.29
N ALA A 180 -14.08 -2.28 11.25
CA ALA A 180 -13.78 -2.64 9.87
C ALA A 180 -12.28 -2.78 9.65
N PHE A 181 -11.48 -1.83 10.13
CA PHE A 181 -10.02 -1.91 10.10
C PHE A 181 -9.50 -3.17 10.78
N VAL A 182 -9.94 -3.45 12.00
CA VAL A 182 -9.50 -4.65 12.76
C VAL A 182 -9.81 -5.94 12.00
N VAL A 183 -11.04 -6.10 11.52
CA VAL A 183 -11.46 -7.30 10.80
C VAL A 183 -10.70 -7.45 9.49
N LEU A 184 -10.55 -6.38 8.71
CA LEU A 184 -9.84 -6.39 7.44
C LEU A 184 -8.35 -6.69 7.63
N ALA A 185 -7.69 -6.07 8.60
CA ALA A 185 -6.29 -6.31 8.91
C ALA A 185 -6.06 -7.74 9.41
N ALA A 186 -6.89 -8.22 10.33
CA ALA A 186 -6.80 -9.60 10.84
C ALA A 186 -7.04 -10.62 9.72
N THR A 187 -8.02 -10.38 8.84
CA THR A 187 -8.29 -11.24 7.69
C THR A 187 -7.11 -11.26 6.73
N THR A 188 -6.53 -10.09 6.42
CA THR A 188 -5.33 -9.98 5.58
C THR A 188 -4.18 -10.79 6.17
N PHE A 189 -3.94 -10.68 7.47
CA PHE A 189 -2.88 -11.40 8.18
C PHE A 189 -3.06 -12.93 8.09
N VAL A 190 -4.27 -13.42 8.38
CA VAL A 190 -4.59 -14.85 8.32
C VAL A 190 -4.48 -15.38 6.89
N LEU A 191 -4.94 -14.64 5.89
CA LEU A 191 -4.85 -15.03 4.49
C LEU A 191 -3.39 -15.13 4.02
N LEU A 192 -2.53 -14.19 4.41
CA LEU A 192 -1.09 -14.25 4.06
C LEU A 192 -0.36 -15.41 4.74
N ILE A 193 -0.75 -15.78 5.96
CA ILE A 193 -0.28 -17.01 6.60
C ILE A 193 -0.75 -18.24 5.82
N ALA A 194 -2.02 -18.27 5.40
CA ALA A 194 -2.56 -19.36 4.60
C ALA A 194 -1.87 -19.47 3.22
N VAL A 195 -1.57 -18.35 2.57
CA VAL A 195 -0.73 -18.29 1.35
C VAL A 195 0.62 -18.95 1.61
N TRP A 196 1.30 -18.58 2.71
CA TRP A 196 2.61 -19.16 3.04
C TRP A 196 2.55 -20.68 3.21
N PHE A 197 1.53 -21.18 3.92
CA PHE A 197 1.31 -22.61 4.08
C PHE A 197 1.00 -23.31 2.76
N ALA A 198 0.15 -22.72 1.92
CA ALA A 198 -0.18 -23.25 0.60
C ALA A 198 1.05 -23.33 -0.32
N LEU A 199 1.98 -22.38 -0.22
CA LEU A 199 3.24 -22.40 -0.98
C LEU A 199 4.24 -23.47 -0.50
N ASN A 200 4.06 -24.03 0.70
CA ASN A 200 4.88 -25.15 1.18
C ASN A 200 4.43 -26.50 0.63
N GLU A 201 3.20 -26.59 0.11
CA GLU A 201 2.67 -27.80 -0.49
C GLU A 201 3.39 -28.10 -1.81
N PRO A 202 4.11 -29.23 -1.97
CA PRO A 202 4.91 -29.51 -3.16
C PRO A 202 4.09 -29.60 -4.45
N SER A 203 2.80 -29.94 -4.35
CA SER A 203 1.93 -30.10 -5.50
C SER A 203 1.53 -28.77 -6.16
N TYR A 204 1.24 -28.80 -7.47
CA TYR A 204 0.77 -27.63 -8.23
C TYR A 204 -0.53 -27.00 -7.67
N PRO A 205 -1.52 -27.78 -7.15
CA PRO A 205 -2.68 -27.23 -6.48
C PRO A 205 -2.37 -26.30 -5.29
N GLY A 206 -1.26 -26.52 -4.58
CA GLY A 206 -0.82 -25.63 -3.51
C GLY A 206 -0.59 -24.19 -4.01
N VAL A 207 0.00 -24.04 -5.18
CA VAL A 207 0.21 -22.72 -5.79
C VAL A 207 -1.09 -22.12 -6.30
N MET A 208 -1.98 -22.93 -6.91
CA MET A 208 -3.31 -22.43 -7.31
C MET A 208 -4.11 -21.92 -6.11
N ALA A 209 -4.06 -22.62 -4.97
CA ALA A 209 -4.69 -22.18 -3.73
C ALA A 209 -4.05 -20.89 -3.19
N ALA A 210 -2.72 -20.81 -3.17
CA ALA A 210 -2.00 -19.60 -2.76
C ALA A 210 -2.42 -18.40 -3.61
N THR A 211 -2.51 -18.54 -4.93
CA THR A 211 -2.97 -17.47 -5.81
C THR A 211 -4.41 -17.07 -5.48
N GLY A 212 -5.34 -18.00 -5.27
CA GLY A 212 -6.71 -17.67 -4.86
C GLY A 212 -6.78 -16.89 -3.53
N LEU A 213 -5.98 -17.30 -2.54
CA LEU A 213 -5.90 -16.64 -1.24
C LEU A 213 -5.26 -15.25 -1.33
N SER A 214 -4.26 -15.07 -2.19
CA SER A 214 -3.60 -13.77 -2.43
C SER A 214 -4.57 -12.70 -2.95
N TYR A 215 -5.54 -13.07 -3.78
CA TYR A 215 -6.57 -12.16 -4.27
C TYR A 215 -7.47 -11.65 -3.13
N LEU A 216 -7.87 -12.53 -2.22
CA LEU A 216 -8.63 -12.11 -1.04
C LEU A 216 -7.75 -11.27 -0.10
N ALA A 217 -6.46 -11.61 0.02
CA ALA A 217 -5.52 -10.87 0.84
C ALA A 217 -5.35 -9.42 0.34
N ILE A 218 -5.17 -9.20 -0.97
CA ILE A 218 -5.07 -7.82 -1.48
C ILE A 218 -6.39 -7.03 -1.31
N LEU A 219 -7.55 -7.66 -1.53
CA LEU A 219 -8.84 -6.98 -1.35
C LEU A 219 -9.03 -6.52 0.10
N THR A 220 -8.67 -7.36 1.06
CA THR A 220 -8.74 -7.03 2.48
C THR A 220 -7.66 -6.05 2.90
N ALA A 221 -6.45 -6.13 2.32
CA ALA A 221 -5.36 -5.20 2.57
C ALA A 221 -5.68 -3.77 2.11
N ILE A 222 -6.30 -3.61 0.94
CA ILE A 222 -6.77 -2.32 0.43
C ILE A 222 -7.77 -1.70 1.41
N GLY A 223 -8.74 -2.51 1.84
CA GLY A 223 -9.74 -2.08 2.81
C GLY A 223 -9.12 -1.69 4.16
N ALA A 224 -8.20 -2.50 4.68
CA ALA A 224 -7.49 -2.21 5.93
C ALA A 224 -6.65 -0.93 5.81
N ALA A 225 -5.90 -0.76 4.72
CA ALA A 225 -5.06 0.42 4.50
C ALA A 225 -5.89 1.71 4.40
N ALA A 226 -7.07 1.66 3.75
CA ALA A 226 -7.98 2.79 3.64
C ALA A 226 -8.67 3.10 4.97
N ALA A 227 -9.26 2.09 5.62
CA ALA A 227 -9.95 2.25 6.91
C ALA A 227 -8.98 2.73 8.01
N GLY A 228 -7.76 2.21 8.05
CA GLY A 228 -6.75 2.59 9.03
C GLY A 228 -6.28 4.04 8.89
N ARG A 229 -6.10 4.53 7.66
CA ARG A 229 -5.74 5.95 7.42
C ARG A 229 -6.90 6.90 7.74
N ALA A 230 -8.12 6.47 7.46
CA ALA A 230 -9.33 7.18 7.87
C ALA A 230 -9.46 7.27 9.41
N LEU A 231 -9.12 6.20 10.13
CA LEU A 231 -9.08 6.19 11.60
C LEU A 231 -8.04 7.14 12.19
N VAL A 232 -6.87 7.25 11.55
CA VAL A 232 -5.85 8.22 11.98
C VAL A 232 -6.36 9.65 11.82
N ASP A 233 -7.01 9.97 10.70
CA ASP A 233 -7.62 11.29 10.47
C ASP A 233 -8.66 11.62 11.55
N GLU A 234 -9.55 10.67 11.86
CA GLU A 234 -10.52 10.79 12.96
C GLU A 234 -9.82 11.04 14.31
N GLY A 235 -8.83 10.23 14.68
CA GLY A 235 -8.09 10.36 15.93
C GLY A 235 -7.38 11.72 16.08
N THR A 236 -6.77 12.22 15.01
CA THR A 236 -6.11 13.54 15.02
C THR A 236 -7.10 14.70 15.15
N SER A 237 -8.30 14.57 14.58
CA SER A 237 -9.36 15.57 14.70
C SER A 237 -9.88 15.72 16.14
N LEU A 238 -9.98 14.62 16.87
CA LEU A 238 -10.47 14.59 18.26
C LEU A 238 -9.46 15.16 19.26
N LEU A 239 -8.16 15.04 18.96
CA LEU A 239 -7.07 15.56 19.80
C LEU A 239 -6.77 17.05 19.55
N GLY A 240 -7.53 17.70 18.67
CA GLY A 240 -7.41 19.13 18.38
C GLY A 240 -6.20 19.48 17.53
N GLY A 241 -6.15 19.01 16.27
CA GLY A 241 -5.39 19.58 15.14
C GLY A 241 -3.86 19.55 15.19
N ASP A 242 -3.25 19.64 16.37
CA ASP A 242 -1.83 19.96 16.57
C ASP A 242 -1.10 18.89 17.41
N ALA A 243 -1.79 17.85 17.88
CA ALA A 243 -1.24 16.83 18.78
C ALA A 243 -0.72 15.56 18.08
N GLY A 244 -0.32 15.64 16.82
CA GLY A 244 0.48 14.60 16.19
C GLY A 244 1.90 14.60 16.76
N LEU A 245 2.14 13.91 17.88
CA LEU A 245 3.47 13.79 18.53
C LEU A 245 4.56 13.22 17.60
N SER A 246 4.19 12.53 16.51
CA SER A 246 5.11 12.09 15.45
C SER A 246 5.64 13.25 14.58
N ARG A 247 4.95 14.40 14.54
CA ARG A 247 5.43 15.63 13.88
C ARG A 247 6.50 16.36 14.70
N ILE A 248 6.53 16.16 16.02
CA ILE A 248 7.46 16.83 16.94
C ILE A 248 8.86 16.19 16.93
N PHE A 249 8.98 14.91 16.57
CA PHE A 249 10.26 14.18 16.62
C PHE A 249 11.10 14.23 15.32
N LEU A 250 10.70 15.03 14.32
CA LEU A 250 11.40 15.15 13.03
C LEU A 250 11.65 16.62 12.60
N LEU A 251 11.84 17.53 13.56
CA LEU A 251 12.64 18.75 13.37
C LEU A 251 14.02 18.55 14.01
#